data_AF-A0A0D7AIJ1-F1
#
_entry.id   AF-A0A0D7AIJ1-F1
#
_cell.length_a   1.000
_cell.length_b   1.000
_cell.length_c   1.000
_cell.angle_alpha   90.00
_cell.angle_beta   90.00
_cell.angle_gamma   90.00
#
_symmetry.space_group_name_H-M   'P 1'
#
loop_
_entity.id
_entity.type
_entity.pdbx_description
1 polymer ?
#
loop_
_entity_poly.entity_id
_entity_poly.type
_entity_poly.pdbx_seq_one_letter_code
_entity_poly.pdbx_strand_id
1 'polypeptide(L)'
;MDPSRRLPKTSGKDLLQIVRRLVISKEPLNHATRRSVDELLMLPPIRYYLKSCTQRQINAFATHASRYFELYHPSGCIEIAHTSRYSHRTGKSELCILATRDLAPGTVITELKGSMANLTEEEERELKYTNLRNSEVRRDFSVIHSTQIKKNHLFLGPARFVNHDCDNNCELFREGRYITFRVIRPIRLGEELTAHYGDSYFGRKNCHCLCETCEKNGRGG
;
A
#
# COMPACT_ATOMS: atom_id res chain seq x y z
N MET A 1 -3.37 15.04 -1.10
CA MET A 1 -2.83 15.14 0.26
C MET A 1 -2.13 16.48 0.34
N ASP A 2 -2.68 17.41 1.13
CA ASP A 2 -2.07 18.74 1.35
C ASP A 2 -1.10 18.65 2.55
N PRO A 3 0.22 18.65 2.32
CA PRO A 3 1.21 18.53 3.40
C PRO A 3 1.25 19.76 4.32
N SER A 4 0.62 20.88 3.92
CA SER A 4 0.52 22.08 4.75
C SER A 4 -0.56 21.96 5.83
N ARG A 5 -1.54 21.07 5.65
CA ARG A 5 -2.66 20.90 6.56
C ARG A 5 -2.19 20.35 7.92
N ARG A 6 -2.38 21.15 8.97
CA ARG A 6 -2.12 20.75 10.36
C ARG A 6 -3.37 20.12 10.95
N LEU A 7 -3.28 18.85 11.32
CA LEU A 7 -4.34 18.14 12.04
C LEU A 7 -3.91 17.95 13.51
N PRO A 8 -4.86 17.91 14.46
CA PRO A 8 -4.55 17.53 15.83
C PRO A 8 -3.86 16.15 15.84
N LYS A 9 -2.87 15.96 16.72
CA LYS A 9 -2.16 14.70 16.83
C LYS A 9 -2.90 13.74 17.76
N THR A 10 -2.90 12.47 17.41
CA THR A 10 -3.34 11.38 18.29
C THR A 10 -2.12 10.79 19.02
N SER A 11 -2.29 10.40 20.28
CA SER A 11 -1.28 9.63 21.00
C SER A 11 -1.06 8.28 20.32
N GLY A 12 0.20 7.93 20.02
CA GLY A 12 0.54 6.62 19.48
C GLY A 12 0.12 5.47 20.41
N LYS A 13 0.07 5.71 21.72
CA LYS A 13 -0.37 4.71 22.71
C LYS A 13 -1.83 4.34 22.53
N ASP A 14 -2.69 5.32 22.23
CA ASP A 14 -4.14 5.10 22.09
C ASP A 14 -4.41 4.25 20.84
N LEU A 15 -3.74 4.56 19.73
CA LEU A 15 -3.80 3.77 18.49
C LEU A 15 -3.30 2.35 18.70
N LEU A 16 -2.14 2.20 19.36
CA LEU A 16 -1.58 0.88 19.67
C LEU A 16 -2.52 0.06 20.57
N GLN A 17 -3.28 0.69 21.46
CA GLN A 17 -4.25 -0.02 22.29
C GLN A 17 -5.40 -0.60 21.47
N ILE A 18 -5.89 0.13 20.47
CA ILE A 18 -6.93 -0.36 19.53
C ILE A 18 -6.38 -1.56 18.74
N VAL A 19 -5.17 -1.45 18.19
CA VAL A 19 -4.53 -2.54 17.43
C VAL A 19 -4.28 -3.76 18.32
N ARG A 20 -3.80 -3.58 19.55
CA ARG A 20 -3.61 -4.70 20.49
C ARG A 20 -4.91 -5.43 20.79
N ARG A 21 -6.01 -4.70 21.01
CA ARG A 21 -7.35 -5.30 21.19
C ARG A 21 -7.80 -6.10 19.97
N LEU A 22 -7.51 -5.61 18.76
CA LEU A 22 -7.78 -6.35 17.52
C LEU A 22 -7.02 -7.67 17.48
N VAL A 23 -5.71 -7.64 17.71
CA VAL A 23 -4.82 -8.81 17.60
C VAL A 23 -5.19 -9.91 18.59
N ILE A 24 -5.58 -9.56 19.82
CA ILE A 24 -5.96 -10.54 20.86
C ILE A 24 -7.43 -10.96 20.79
N SER A 25 -8.23 -10.35 19.90
CA SER A 25 -9.66 -10.63 19.79
C SER A 25 -9.90 -12.07 19.35
N LYS A 26 -10.87 -12.73 19.99
CA LYS A 26 -11.34 -14.08 19.59
C LYS A 26 -12.57 -14.04 18.68
N GLU A 27 -13.03 -12.84 18.35
CA GLU A 27 -14.20 -12.66 17.51
C GLU A 27 -13.88 -12.86 16.02
N PRO A 28 -14.90 -13.10 15.18
CA PRO A 28 -14.74 -13.05 13.74
C PRO A 28 -14.04 -11.76 13.28
N LEU A 29 -13.08 -11.88 12.36
CA LEU A 29 -12.24 -10.78 11.90
C LEU A 29 -13.04 -9.55 11.45
N ASN A 30 -14.12 -9.77 10.70
CA ASN A 30 -15.00 -8.70 10.24
C ASN A 30 -15.61 -7.89 11.41
N HIS A 31 -15.98 -8.55 12.51
CA HIS A 31 -16.52 -7.90 13.71
C HIS A 31 -15.42 -7.15 14.48
N ALA A 32 -14.27 -7.79 14.67
CA ALA A 32 -13.14 -7.18 15.36
C ALA A 32 -12.63 -5.94 14.62
N THR A 33 -12.44 -6.03 13.30
CA THR A 33 -12.03 -4.90 12.44
C THR A 33 -13.06 -3.77 12.48
N ARG A 34 -14.36 -4.08 12.42
CA ARG A 34 -15.41 -3.06 12.52
C ARG A 34 -15.33 -2.31 13.85
N ARG A 35 -15.19 -3.02 14.96
CA ARG A 35 -15.01 -2.40 16.28
C ARG A 35 -13.77 -1.50 16.32
N SER A 36 -12.64 -1.97 15.81
CA SER A 36 -11.40 -1.19 15.78
C SER A 36 -11.54 0.11 14.96
N VAL A 37 -12.29 0.05 13.86
CA VAL A 37 -12.62 1.26 13.07
C VAL A 37 -13.55 2.18 13.86
N ASP A 38 -14.58 1.65 14.51
CA ASP A 38 -15.49 2.46 15.33
C ASP A 38 -14.73 3.17 16.47
N GLU A 39 -13.81 2.46 17.15
CA GLU A 39 -12.93 3.06 18.16
C GLU A 39 -12.00 4.13 17.58
N LEU A 40 -11.42 3.90 16.40
CA LEU A 40 -10.59 4.88 15.70
C LEU A 40 -11.38 6.17 15.38
N LEU A 41 -12.63 6.02 14.92
CA LEU A 41 -13.51 7.13 14.58
C LEU A 41 -13.88 7.98 15.81
N MET A 42 -13.80 7.42 17.01
CA MET A 42 -14.09 8.13 18.26
C MET A 42 -12.92 8.96 18.78
N LEU A 43 -11.70 8.79 18.25
CA LEU A 43 -10.54 9.55 18.69
C LEU A 43 -10.74 11.05 18.40
N PRO A 44 -10.46 11.97 19.36
CA PRO A 44 -10.78 13.39 19.19
C PRO A 44 -10.21 14.04 17.92
N PRO A 45 -8.95 13.76 17.51
CA PRO A 45 -8.41 14.27 16.25
C PRO A 45 -9.15 13.80 15.00
N ILE A 46 -9.60 12.55 15.01
CA ILE A 46 -10.34 11.95 13.89
C ILE A 46 -11.74 12.55 13.83
N ARG A 47 -12.45 12.66 14.96
CA ARG A 47 -13.73 13.36 15.05
C ARG A 47 -13.63 14.80 14.57
N TYR A 48 -12.56 15.51 14.94
CA TYR A 48 -12.30 16.87 14.48
C TYR A 48 -12.15 16.93 12.95
N TYR A 49 -11.35 16.03 12.36
CA TYR A 49 -11.17 15.97 10.91
C TYR A 49 -12.49 15.66 10.17
N LEU A 50 -13.29 14.73 10.71
CA LEU A 50 -14.53 14.27 10.09
C LEU A 50 -15.72 15.22 10.30
N LYS A 51 -15.59 16.27 11.14
CA LYS A 51 -16.69 17.19 11.48
C LYS A 51 -17.35 17.83 10.26
N SER A 52 -16.57 18.14 9.21
CA SER A 52 -17.05 18.75 7.97
C SER A 52 -17.26 17.73 6.85
N CYS A 53 -17.14 16.43 7.12
CA CYS A 53 -17.30 15.39 6.13
C CYS A 53 -18.76 14.92 6.03
N THR A 54 -19.20 14.64 4.80
CA THR A 54 -20.47 13.97 4.54
C THR A 54 -20.44 12.51 5.02
N GLN A 55 -21.60 11.91 5.26
CA GLN A 55 -21.68 10.48 5.64
C GLN A 55 -20.99 9.56 4.62
N ARG A 56 -21.09 9.89 3.34
CA ARG A 56 -20.40 9.16 2.26
C ARG A 56 -18.88 9.20 2.43
N GLN A 57 -18.32 10.36 2.77
CA GLN A 57 -16.88 10.52 3.01
C GLN A 57 -16.43 9.79 4.28
N ILE A 58 -17.24 9.84 5.35
CA ILE A 58 -16.97 9.09 6.59
C ILE A 58 -16.93 7.58 6.30
N ASN A 59 -17.90 7.06 5.56
CA ASN A 59 -17.93 5.65 5.17
C ASN A 59 -16.72 5.25 4.31
N ALA A 60 -16.27 6.13 3.40
CA ALA A 60 -15.08 5.91 2.60
C ALA A 60 -13.80 5.89 3.46
N PHE A 61 -13.68 6.81 4.43
CA PHE A 61 -12.59 6.83 5.41
C PHE A 61 -12.56 5.53 6.23
N ALA A 62 -13.70 5.13 6.80
CA ALA A 62 -13.84 3.90 7.59
C ALA A 62 -13.44 2.65 6.78
N THR A 63 -13.89 2.56 5.53
CA THR A 63 -13.53 1.48 4.60
C THR A 63 -12.03 1.50 4.23
N HIS A 64 -11.39 2.67 4.25
CA HIS A 64 -9.95 2.75 4.03
C HIS A 64 -9.16 2.33 5.26
N ALA A 65 -9.58 2.78 6.44
CA ALA A 65 -8.98 2.41 7.72
C ALA A 65 -9.08 0.90 7.98
N SER A 66 -10.22 0.26 7.64
CA SER A 66 -10.41 -1.18 7.84
C SER A 66 -9.34 -2.01 7.12
N ARG A 67 -8.91 -1.61 5.92
CA ARG A 67 -7.85 -2.31 5.15
C ARG A 67 -6.52 -2.32 5.90
N TYR A 68 -6.18 -1.27 6.65
CA TYR A 68 -4.97 -1.24 7.46
C TYR A 68 -5.09 -2.09 8.73
N PHE A 69 -6.28 -2.14 9.35
CA PHE A 69 -6.51 -3.02 10.48
C PHE A 69 -6.42 -4.50 10.11
N GLU A 70 -6.91 -4.88 8.92
CA GLU A 70 -6.85 -6.25 8.41
C GLU A 70 -5.41 -6.80 8.29
N LEU A 71 -4.39 -5.94 8.16
CA LEU A 71 -2.99 -6.36 8.17
C LEU A 71 -2.55 -7.00 9.48
N TYR A 72 -3.19 -6.64 10.59
CA TYR A 72 -2.84 -7.14 11.93
C TYR A 72 -3.62 -8.39 12.30
N HIS A 73 -4.27 -9.04 11.34
CA HIS A 73 -4.94 -10.30 11.60
C HIS A 73 -3.91 -11.37 12.00
N PRO A 74 -4.13 -12.13 13.09
CA PRO A 74 -3.16 -13.13 13.56
C PRO A 74 -2.84 -14.24 12.55
N SER A 75 -3.75 -14.52 11.61
CA SER A 75 -3.52 -15.49 10.53
C SER A 75 -3.00 -14.84 9.22
N GLY A 76 -2.64 -13.56 9.26
CA GLY A 76 -2.05 -12.86 8.13
C GLY A 76 -0.73 -13.50 7.69
N CYS A 77 -0.37 -13.28 6.44
CA CYS A 77 0.80 -13.88 5.81
C CYS A 77 1.83 -12.85 5.34
N ILE A 78 1.62 -11.58 5.70
CA ILE A 78 2.50 -10.48 5.36
C ILE A 78 2.69 -9.52 6.54
N GLU A 79 3.76 -8.73 6.47
CA GLU A 79 3.97 -7.56 7.32
C GLU A 79 4.55 -6.38 6.54
N ILE A 80 4.35 -5.16 7.05
CA ILE A 80 5.03 -3.97 6.55
C ILE A 80 6.36 -3.84 7.28
N ALA A 81 7.46 -3.80 6.54
CA ALA A 81 8.80 -3.63 7.08
C ALA A 81 9.51 -2.41 6.46
N HIS A 82 10.67 -2.07 7.03
CA HIS A 82 11.55 -1.04 6.48
C HIS A 82 12.49 -1.62 5.43
N THR A 83 12.76 -0.86 4.37
CA THR A 83 13.81 -1.17 3.39
C THR A 83 14.72 0.04 3.18
N SER A 84 16.03 -0.23 3.12
CA SER A 84 17.07 0.76 2.85
C SER A 84 17.53 0.76 1.40
N ARG A 85 17.03 -0.16 0.56
CA ARG A 85 17.47 -0.35 -0.83
C ARG A 85 17.47 0.94 -1.65
N TYR A 86 16.43 1.74 -1.50
CA TYR A 86 16.25 2.97 -2.27
C TYR A 86 16.76 4.23 -1.56
N SER A 87 17.26 4.10 -0.32
CA SER A 87 17.56 5.24 0.56
C SER A 87 18.67 6.14 0.01
N HIS A 88 19.64 5.57 -0.71
CA HIS A 88 20.71 6.32 -1.37
C HIS A 88 20.20 7.28 -2.48
N ARG A 89 18.98 7.05 -2.99
CA ARG A 89 18.32 7.93 -3.99
C ARG A 89 17.22 8.78 -3.40
N THR A 90 16.48 8.27 -2.41
CA THR A 90 15.35 9.00 -1.83
C THR A 90 15.73 9.84 -0.61
N GLY A 91 16.90 9.59 0.00
CA GLY A 91 17.35 10.23 1.23
C GLY A 91 16.55 9.85 2.48
N LYS A 92 15.63 8.87 2.38
CA LYS A 92 14.75 8.44 3.47
C LYS A 92 14.63 6.91 3.55
N SER A 93 14.25 6.39 4.72
CA SER A 93 13.84 4.98 4.84
C SER A 93 12.51 4.78 4.12
N GLU A 94 12.47 3.81 3.22
CA GLU A 94 11.24 3.38 2.55
C GLU A 94 10.64 2.17 3.27
N LEU A 95 9.47 1.72 2.82
CA LEU A 95 8.77 0.55 3.32
C LEU A 95 8.69 -0.55 2.25
N CYS A 96 8.54 -1.78 2.69
CA CYS A 96 8.30 -2.95 1.86
C CYS A 96 7.27 -3.88 2.51
N ILE A 97 6.82 -4.89 1.75
CA ILE A 97 5.97 -5.97 2.25
C ILE A 97 6.80 -7.24 2.31
N LEU A 98 6.89 -7.88 3.48
CA LEU A 98 7.59 -9.16 3.66
C LEU A 98 6.58 -10.28 3.91
N ALA A 99 6.90 -11.49 3.46
CA ALA A 99 6.14 -12.68 3.78
C ALA A 99 6.44 -13.15 5.22
N THR A 100 5.40 -13.44 6.01
CA THR A 100 5.53 -13.99 7.38
C THR A 100 5.43 -15.51 7.44
N ARG A 101 5.35 -16.16 6.27
CA ARG A 101 5.42 -17.62 6.06
C ARG A 101 5.71 -17.91 4.59
N ASP A 102 6.01 -19.16 4.26
CA ASP A 102 6.14 -19.58 2.87
C ASP A 102 4.79 -19.47 2.12
N LEU A 103 4.82 -18.93 0.90
CA LEU A 103 3.66 -18.73 0.04
C LEU A 103 3.85 -19.49 -1.28
N ALA A 104 2.86 -20.32 -1.61
CA ALA A 104 2.85 -21.08 -2.86
C ALA A 104 2.30 -20.23 -4.03
N PRO A 105 2.72 -20.51 -5.28
CA PRO A 105 2.08 -19.95 -6.46
C PRO A 105 0.56 -20.16 -6.44
N GLY A 106 -0.18 -19.13 -6.86
CA GLY A 106 -1.64 -19.10 -6.80
C GLY A 106 -2.22 -18.55 -5.50
N THR A 107 -1.43 -18.41 -4.43
CA THR A 107 -1.89 -17.80 -3.17
C THR A 107 -2.35 -16.37 -3.41
N VAL A 108 -3.57 -16.05 -2.97
CA VAL A 108 -4.12 -14.68 -3.01
C VAL A 108 -3.88 -14.02 -1.65
N ILE A 109 -3.24 -12.85 -1.64
CA ILE A 109 -2.89 -12.13 -0.41
C ILE A 109 -4.08 -11.27 0.03
N THR A 110 -5.01 -11.85 0.78
CA THR A 110 -6.32 -11.22 1.03
C THR A 110 -6.25 -9.90 1.81
N GLU A 111 -5.24 -9.70 2.64
CA GLU A 111 -5.04 -8.52 3.49
C GLU A 111 -4.33 -7.36 2.76
N LEU A 112 -3.71 -7.60 1.61
CA LEU A 112 -2.95 -6.59 0.85
C LEU A 112 -3.84 -5.82 -0.13
N LYS A 113 -4.95 -5.28 0.40
CA LYS A 113 -6.01 -4.66 -0.42
C LYS A 113 -5.62 -3.26 -0.89
N GLY A 114 -5.84 -3.00 -2.17
CA GLY A 114 -5.83 -1.67 -2.78
C GLY A 114 -7.24 -1.11 -3.00
N SER A 115 -7.37 0.22 -2.90
CA SER A 115 -8.51 0.93 -3.53
C SER A 115 -8.21 1.20 -4.99
N MET A 116 -9.17 0.96 -5.88
CA MET A 116 -9.15 1.54 -7.22
C MET A 116 -9.78 2.94 -7.19
N ALA A 117 -9.01 3.95 -7.54
CA ALA A 117 -9.56 5.20 -8.04
C ALA A 117 -9.27 5.26 -9.53
N ASN A 118 -10.31 5.43 -10.36
CA ASN A 118 -10.12 5.76 -11.76
C ASN A 118 -9.63 7.20 -11.78
N LEU A 119 -8.43 7.41 -12.32
CA LEU A 119 -7.91 8.74 -12.57
C LEU A 119 -8.41 9.22 -13.92
N THR A 120 -8.81 10.47 -14.01
CA THR A 120 -8.98 11.14 -15.31
C THR A 120 -7.62 11.34 -15.96
N GLU A 121 -7.57 11.56 -17.28
CA GLU A 121 -6.31 11.86 -17.97
C GLU A 121 -5.61 13.11 -17.40
N GLU A 122 -6.37 14.09 -16.93
CA GLU A 122 -5.86 15.29 -16.27
C GLU A 122 -5.25 14.96 -14.91
N GLU A 123 -5.93 14.18 -14.07
CA GLU A 123 -5.38 13.74 -12.78
C GLU A 123 -4.13 12.87 -12.98
N GLU A 124 -4.13 11.98 -13.97
CA GLU A 124 -2.95 11.18 -14.32
C GLU A 124 -1.79 12.07 -14.77
N ARG A 125 -2.08 13.09 -15.58
CA ARG A 125 -1.10 14.07 -16.07
C ARG A 125 -0.54 14.91 -14.92
N GLU A 126 -1.37 15.38 -13.99
CA GLU A 126 -0.93 16.09 -12.77
C GLU A 126 -0.07 15.21 -11.86
N LEU A 127 -0.45 13.95 -11.65
CA LEU A 127 0.33 12.98 -10.87
C LEU A 127 1.68 12.68 -11.54
N LYS A 128 1.77 12.69 -12.87
CA LYS A 128 3.04 12.56 -13.61
C LYS A 128 3.90 13.83 -13.55
N TYR A 129 3.31 15.01 -13.75
CA TYR A 129 4.05 16.29 -13.74
C TYR A 129 4.61 16.65 -12.35
N THR A 130 3.90 16.30 -11.28
CA THR A 130 4.38 16.49 -9.91
C THR A 130 5.58 15.60 -9.57
N ASN A 131 5.77 14.47 -10.25
CA ASN A 131 6.96 13.63 -10.11
C ASN A 131 8.20 14.16 -10.87
N LEU A 132 8.03 15.13 -11.79
CA LEU A 132 9.08 15.64 -12.69
C LEU A 132 9.65 17.00 -12.27
N ARG A 133 8.94 17.81 -11.47
CA ARG A 133 9.43 19.10 -10.97
C ARG A 133 10.00 18.96 -9.54
N ASN A 134 11.33 18.90 -9.42
CA ASN A 134 12.12 19.11 -8.20
C ASN A 134 11.68 18.37 -6.90
N SER A 135 12.24 17.16 -6.74
CA SER A 135 12.93 16.57 -5.57
C SER A 135 12.48 16.72 -4.10
N GLU A 136 11.36 17.33 -3.72
CA GLU A 136 11.01 17.40 -2.28
C GLU A 136 9.64 16.85 -1.89
N VAL A 137 8.69 16.73 -2.82
CA VAL A 137 7.36 16.17 -2.53
C VAL A 137 6.98 15.17 -3.62
N ARG A 138 7.76 14.09 -3.76
CA ARG A 138 7.25 12.86 -4.40
C ARG A 138 6.09 12.38 -3.55
N ARG A 139 4.87 12.58 -4.05
CA ARG A 139 3.68 12.09 -3.37
C ARG A 139 3.79 10.57 -3.29
N ASP A 140 3.71 10.06 -2.07
CA ASP A 140 3.81 8.64 -1.78
C ASP A 140 2.59 7.92 -2.39
N PHE A 141 2.64 7.47 -3.65
CA PHE A 141 1.66 6.55 -4.21
C PHE A 141 2.32 5.70 -5.29
N SER A 142 1.87 4.44 -5.38
CA SER A 142 2.32 3.51 -6.41
C SER A 142 1.27 3.52 -7.51
N VAL A 143 1.66 3.94 -8.72
CA VAL A 143 0.83 3.78 -9.92
C VAL A 143 1.32 2.55 -10.63
N ILE A 144 0.53 1.47 -10.63
CA ILE A 144 0.90 0.24 -11.33
C ILE A 144 0.04 0.12 -12.58
N HIS A 145 0.69 -0.17 -13.70
CA HIS A 145 0.01 -0.43 -14.95
C HIS A 145 -0.55 -1.85 -14.94
N SER A 146 -1.88 -2.00 -15.01
CA SER A 146 -2.48 -3.31 -15.22
C SER A 146 -2.48 -3.64 -16.71
N THR A 147 -1.72 -4.65 -17.12
CA THR A 147 -1.71 -5.16 -18.49
C THR A 147 -3.05 -5.80 -18.88
N GLN A 148 -3.74 -6.42 -17.91
CA GLN A 148 -5.05 -7.05 -18.13
C GLN A 148 -6.17 -6.04 -18.41
N ILE A 149 -6.12 -4.85 -17.79
CA ILE A 149 -7.18 -3.83 -17.90
C ILE A 149 -6.72 -2.64 -18.78
N LYS A 150 -5.46 -2.62 -19.23
CA LYS A 150 -4.81 -1.54 -20.00
C LYS A 150 -5.03 -0.15 -19.38
N LYS A 151 -5.06 -0.07 -18.05
CA LYS A 151 -5.28 1.18 -17.30
C LYS A 151 -4.27 1.33 -16.17
N ASN A 152 -3.95 2.58 -15.89
CA ASN A 152 -3.13 2.97 -14.74
C ASN A 152 -4.02 2.98 -13.50
N HIS A 153 -3.62 2.22 -12.48
CA HIS A 153 -4.34 2.17 -11.22
C HIS A 153 -3.55 2.88 -10.14
N LEU A 154 -4.18 3.84 -9.47
CA LEU A 154 -3.63 4.45 -8.27
C LEU A 154 -3.80 3.49 -7.10
N PHE A 155 -2.69 2.97 -6.57
CA PHE A 155 -2.74 2.15 -5.36
C PHE A 155 -2.71 3.03 -4.11
N LEU A 156 -3.81 2.97 -3.37
CA LEU A 156 -3.93 3.48 -2.01
C LEU A 156 -4.17 2.31 -1.05
N GLY A 157 -3.85 2.50 0.23
CA GLY A 157 -3.96 1.45 1.23
C GLY A 157 -2.70 0.60 1.29
N PRO A 158 -2.71 -0.54 1.99
CA PRO A 158 -1.53 -1.39 2.18
C PRO A 158 -0.79 -1.78 0.90
N ALA A 159 -1.53 -2.04 -0.18
CA ALA A 159 -0.98 -2.42 -1.49
C ALA A 159 0.05 -1.44 -2.05
N ARG A 160 0.05 -0.17 -1.61
CA ARG A 160 1.01 0.85 -2.04
C ARG A 160 2.46 0.54 -1.65
N PHE A 161 2.69 -0.29 -0.64
CA PHE A 161 4.02 -0.60 -0.11
C PHE A 161 4.68 -1.79 -0.80
N VAL A 162 3.99 -2.45 -1.74
CA VAL A 162 4.58 -3.48 -2.60
C VAL A 162 5.53 -2.79 -3.56
N ASN A 163 6.82 -3.09 -3.49
CA ASN A 163 7.82 -2.48 -4.35
C ASN A 163 7.88 -3.12 -5.73
N HIS A 164 8.59 -2.44 -6.64
CA HIS A 164 8.84 -2.96 -7.96
C HIS A 164 10.03 -3.92 -7.99
N ASP A 165 9.86 -5.05 -8.67
CA ASP A 165 10.97 -5.82 -9.22
C ASP A 165 10.71 -6.19 -10.69
N CYS A 166 11.77 -6.22 -11.51
CA CYS A 166 11.70 -6.62 -12.91
C CYS A 166 11.49 -8.14 -13.09
N ASP A 167 11.81 -8.94 -12.07
CA ASP A 167 11.48 -10.36 -11.93
C ASP A 167 10.59 -10.55 -10.67
N ASN A 168 9.42 -9.94 -10.72
CA ASN A 168 8.47 -9.88 -9.60
C ASN A 168 7.94 -11.25 -9.18
N ASN A 169 7.54 -11.39 -7.91
CA ASN A 169 6.89 -12.62 -7.42
C ASN A 169 5.37 -12.55 -7.27
N CYS A 170 4.79 -11.36 -7.39
CA CYS A 170 3.35 -11.14 -7.29
C CYS A 170 2.82 -10.38 -8.50
N GLU A 171 1.64 -10.75 -8.97
CA GLU A 171 0.90 -9.99 -9.98
C GLU A 171 -0.34 -9.35 -9.38
N LEU A 172 -0.81 -8.27 -10.02
CA LEU A 172 -2.09 -7.68 -9.65
C LEU A 172 -3.24 -8.65 -9.95
N PHE A 173 -4.08 -8.86 -8.95
CA PHE A 173 -5.23 -9.73 -9.01
C PHE A 173 -6.49 -8.98 -8.59
N ARG A 174 -7.55 -9.06 -9.41
CA ARG A 174 -8.82 -8.42 -9.11
C ARG A 174 -9.78 -9.43 -8.49
N GLU A 175 -10.17 -9.18 -7.25
CA GLU A 175 -11.15 -9.99 -6.53
C GLU A 175 -12.42 -9.16 -6.28
N GLY A 176 -13.40 -9.33 -7.16
CA GLY A 176 -14.65 -8.58 -7.14
C GLY A 176 -14.44 -7.06 -7.25
N ARG A 177 -14.63 -6.36 -6.13
CA ARG A 177 -14.57 -4.89 -6.03
C ARG A 177 -13.21 -4.32 -5.60
N TYR A 178 -12.25 -5.17 -5.21
CA TYR A 178 -10.94 -4.73 -4.75
C TYR A 178 -9.82 -5.33 -5.62
N ILE A 179 -8.67 -4.65 -5.65
CA ILE A 179 -7.44 -5.22 -6.21
C ILE A 179 -6.59 -5.70 -5.04
N THR A 180 -5.97 -6.86 -5.22
CA THR A 180 -4.94 -7.41 -4.35
C THR A 180 -3.81 -8.00 -5.21
N PHE A 181 -2.97 -8.84 -4.62
CA PHE A 181 -1.89 -9.53 -5.27
C PHE A 181 -2.08 -11.05 -5.22
N ARG A 182 -1.70 -11.70 -6.32
CA ARG A 182 -1.59 -13.15 -6.40
C ARG A 182 -0.13 -13.53 -6.59
N VAL A 183 0.31 -14.52 -5.82
CA VAL A 183 1.67 -15.07 -5.90
C VAL A 183 1.82 -15.84 -7.20
N ILE A 184 2.86 -15.55 -7.98
CA ILE A 184 3.14 -16.21 -9.27
C ILE A 184 4.37 -17.13 -9.22
N ARG A 185 5.25 -16.95 -8.23
CA ARG A 185 6.39 -17.85 -7.93
C ARG A 185 6.48 -18.08 -6.42
N PRO A 186 7.07 -19.19 -5.93
CA PRO A 186 7.21 -19.42 -4.50
C PRO A 186 7.90 -18.25 -3.80
N ILE A 187 7.39 -17.86 -2.63
CA ILE A 187 7.95 -16.79 -1.79
C ILE A 187 8.26 -17.41 -0.44
N ARG A 188 9.50 -17.27 0.05
CA ARG A 188 9.90 -17.82 1.36
C ARG A 188 9.56 -16.86 2.50
N LEU A 189 9.47 -17.39 3.72
CA LEU A 189 9.47 -16.60 4.95
C LEU A 189 10.59 -15.52 4.91
N GLY A 190 10.19 -14.26 5.11
CA GLY A 190 11.08 -13.09 5.10
C GLY A 190 11.40 -12.53 3.71
N GLU A 191 10.97 -13.17 2.62
CA GLU A 191 11.16 -12.64 1.27
C GLU A 191 10.18 -11.49 0.99
N GLU A 192 10.63 -10.49 0.24
CA GLU A 192 9.85 -9.32 -0.14
C GLU A 192 8.83 -9.67 -1.24
N LEU A 193 7.57 -9.28 -1.03
CA LEU A 193 6.56 -9.32 -2.08
C LEU A 193 6.79 -8.13 -3.02
N THR A 194 6.94 -8.43 -4.31
CA THR A 194 7.26 -7.46 -5.35
C THR A 194 6.31 -7.61 -6.54
N ALA A 195 6.08 -6.51 -7.25
CA ALA A 195 5.21 -6.47 -8.42
C ALA A 195 5.87 -5.78 -9.62
N HIS A 196 5.40 -6.07 -10.82
CA HIS A 196 5.84 -5.35 -12.01
C HIS A 196 5.01 -4.07 -12.20
N TYR A 197 5.65 -2.90 -12.12
CA TYR A 197 4.95 -1.61 -12.24
C TYR A 197 4.58 -1.26 -13.70
N GLY A 198 5.35 -1.79 -14.66
CA GLY A 198 5.23 -1.49 -16.08
C GLY A 198 6.61 -1.36 -16.73
N ASP A 199 6.69 -1.56 -18.05
CA ASP A 199 7.96 -1.70 -18.78
C ASP A 199 8.79 -0.41 -18.85
N SER A 200 8.20 0.74 -18.53
CA SER A 200 8.87 2.03 -18.59
C SER A 200 8.48 2.97 -17.44
N TYR A 201 8.19 2.38 -16.27
CA TYR A 201 7.90 3.15 -15.07
C TYR A 201 9.12 3.96 -14.61
N PHE A 202 10.31 3.34 -14.65
CA PHE A 202 11.58 3.97 -14.28
C PHE A 202 12.37 4.39 -15.53
N GLY A 203 11.75 5.19 -16.40
CA GLY A 203 12.32 5.59 -17.68
C GLY A 203 12.17 4.51 -18.76
N ARG A 204 12.63 4.81 -20.00
CA ARG A 204 12.46 3.90 -21.14
C ARG A 204 13.08 2.53 -20.84
N LYS A 205 12.30 1.45 -20.98
CA LYS A 205 12.73 0.08 -20.66
C LYS A 205 13.26 -0.07 -19.22
N ASN A 206 12.73 0.71 -18.27
CA ASN A 206 13.15 0.71 -16.86
C ASN A 206 14.67 0.96 -16.67
N CYS A 207 15.26 1.81 -17.51
CA CYS A 207 16.69 2.12 -17.47
C CYS A 207 17.17 2.81 -16.18
N HIS A 208 16.27 3.29 -15.32
CA HIS A 208 16.59 3.86 -14.01
C HIS A 208 16.05 3.01 -12.84
N CYS A 209 15.68 1.76 -13.09
CA CYS A 209 15.16 0.87 -12.06
C CYS A 209 16.26 0.43 -11.09
N LEU A 210 15.93 0.39 -9.80
CA LEU A 210 16.83 0.06 -8.68
C LEU A 210 16.43 -1.25 -7.98
N CYS A 211 15.67 -2.11 -8.66
CA CYS A 211 15.26 -3.39 -8.08
C CYS A 211 16.43 -4.38 -8.01
N GLU A 212 16.30 -5.41 -7.17
CA GLU A 212 17.35 -6.40 -6.94
C GLU A 212 17.72 -7.14 -8.23
N THR A 213 16.72 -7.44 -9.07
CA THR A 213 16.96 -8.08 -10.37
C THR A 213 17.78 -7.21 -11.32
N CYS A 214 17.58 -5.90 -11.32
CA CYS A 214 18.36 -4.98 -12.15
C CYS A 214 19.81 -4.93 -11.68
N GLU A 215 20.02 -4.80 -10.35
CA GLU A 215 21.33 -4.85 -9.71
C GLU A 215 22.11 -6.13 -10.07
N LYS A 216 21.49 -7.31 -9.88
CA LYS A 216 22.10 -8.61 -10.22
C LYS A 216 22.47 -8.75 -11.70
N ASN A 217 21.73 -8.09 -12.59
CA ASN A 217 21.95 -8.15 -14.04
C ASN A 217 22.84 -7.01 -14.56
N GLY A 218 23.37 -6.13 -13.70
CA GLY A 218 24.20 -4.99 -14.12
C GLY A 218 23.48 -4.00 -15.04
N ARG A 219 22.15 -3.85 -14.88
CA ARG A 219 21.30 -2.92 -15.64
C ARG A 219 20.49 -2.05 -14.68
N GLY A 220 19.83 -1.03 -15.21
CA GLY A 220 19.04 -0.12 -14.37
C GLY A 220 19.85 1.11 -13.94
N GLY A 221 19.43 1.73 -12.85
CA GLY A 221 19.88 3.06 -12.43
C GLY A 221 20.86 3.10 -11.27
#